data_AF-A0A2G9URQ4-F1
#
_entry.id   AF-A0A2G9URQ4-F1
#
_cell.length_a   1.000
_cell.length_b   1.000
_cell.length_c   1.000
_cell.angle_alpha   90.00
_cell.angle_beta   90.00
_cell.angle_gamma   90.00
#
_symmetry.space_group_name_H-M   'P 1'
#
loop_
_entity.id
_entity.type
_entity.pdbx_description
1 polymer ?
#
loop_
_entity_poly.entity_id
_entity_poly.type
_entity_poly.pdbx_seq_one_letter_code
_entity_poly.pdbx_strand_id
1 'polypeptide(L)'
;MKRHKQGWLDEYSNDLNEIVEMIRKYRKEKKTRSIGYLGNVVDLWERLAAEKELLVDLGSDQTSLHNPFLGGYYPAGVSVEEANVMMTKDPERFKQLVQKSLLRQIIAIDKLAARGMHFWDYGNAFLVECQRAGADLLDPKAKDDKTFRYPSYMQDIMG
;
A
#
# COMPACT_ATOMS: atom_id res chain seq x y z
N MET A 1 19.03 -0.27 7.75
CA MET A 1 17.79 0.54 7.77
C MET A 1 18.10 2.04 7.87
N LYS A 2 17.95 2.84 6.80
CA LYS A 2 18.33 4.28 6.77
C LYS A 2 17.49 5.15 7.71
N ARG A 3 16.15 5.00 7.69
CA ARG A 3 15.23 5.82 8.51
C ARG A 3 15.37 5.57 10.00
N HIS A 4 15.57 4.32 10.41
CA HIS A 4 15.88 3.99 11.80
C HIS A 4 17.18 4.64 12.27
N LYS A 5 18.26 4.59 11.46
CA LYS A 5 19.52 5.29 11.78
C LYS A 5 19.37 6.82 11.89
N GLN A 6 18.36 7.40 11.24
CA GLN A 6 18.04 8.83 11.31
C GLN A 6 17.12 9.19 12.48
N GLY A 7 16.62 8.20 13.24
CA GLY A 7 15.64 8.40 14.31
C GLY A 7 14.23 8.74 13.81
N TRP A 8 13.94 8.54 12.51
CA TRP A 8 12.60 8.76 11.93
C TRP A 8 11.71 7.51 12.01
N LEU A 9 12.28 6.38 12.45
CA LEU A 9 11.62 5.10 12.62
C LEU A 9 12.07 4.49 13.94
N ASP A 10 11.13 4.23 14.86
CA ASP A 10 11.42 3.72 16.21
C ASP A 10 11.78 2.23 16.17
N GLU A 11 10.92 1.42 15.56
CA GLU A 11 11.00 -0.04 15.57
C GLU A 11 10.75 -0.58 14.17
N TYR A 12 11.30 -1.75 13.86
CA TYR A 12 11.05 -2.42 12.60
C TYR A 12 11.19 -3.93 12.74
N SER A 13 10.44 -4.66 11.92
CA SER A 13 10.57 -6.12 11.77
C SER A 13 10.28 -6.52 10.33
N ASN A 14 10.82 -7.66 9.91
CA ASN A 14 10.45 -8.34 8.67
C ASN A 14 9.43 -9.47 8.90
N ASP A 15 9.04 -9.74 10.15
CA ASP A 15 7.99 -10.69 10.50
C ASP A 15 6.66 -9.95 10.68
N LEU A 16 5.68 -10.31 9.85
CA LEU A 16 4.33 -9.75 9.89
C LEU A 16 3.60 -10.01 11.22
N ASN A 17 3.88 -11.12 11.90
CA ASN A 17 3.29 -11.40 13.20
C ASN A 17 3.82 -10.44 14.27
N GLU A 18 5.14 -10.22 14.31
CA GLU A 18 5.74 -9.25 15.21
C GLU A 18 5.19 -7.83 14.95
N ILE A 19 5.04 -7.43 13.69
CA ILE A 19 4.44 -6.13 13.33
C ILE A 19 3.04 -5.98 13.93
N VAL A 20 2.20 -7.01 13.79
CA VAL A 20 0.83 -6.99 14.33
C VAL A 20 0.80 -6.98 15.85
N GLU A 21 1.68 -7.73 16.51
CA GLU A 21 1.84 -7.69 17.96
C GLU A 21 2.29 -6.31 18.45
N MET A 22 3.23 -5.66 17.75
CA MET A 22 3.65 -4.29 18.05
C MET A 22 2.50 -3.30 17.92
N ILE A 23 1.69 -3.38 16.86
CA ILE A 23 0.51 -2.52 16.67
C ILE A 23 -0.45 -2.68 17.86
N ARG A 24 -0.81 -3.91 18.21
CA ARG A 24 -1.69 -4.21 19.35
C ARG A 24 -1.14 -3.67 20.67
N LYS A 25 0.14 -3.92 20.93
CA LYS A 25 0.83 -3.47 22.15
C LYS A 25 0.77 -1.96 22.28
N TYR A 26 1.21 -1.22 21.26
CA TYR A 26 1.29 0.24 21.34
C TYR A 26 -0.08 0.92 21.33
N ARG A 27 -1.07 0.32 20.67
CA ARG A 27 -2.47 0.76 20.76
C ARG A 27 -3.03 0.59 22.19
N LYS A 28 -2.80 -0.58 22.81
CA LYS A 28 -3.22 -0.85 24.19
C LYS A 28 -2.53 0.09 25.19
N GLU A 29 -1.24 0.34 25.00
CA GLU A 29 -0.44 1.22 25.86
C GLU A 29 -0.68 2.71 25.58
N LYS A 30 -1.41 3.07 24.50
CA LYS A 30 -1.58 4.45 24.01
C LYS A 30 -0.25 5.19 23.83
N LYS A 31 0.76 4.49 23.32
CA LYS A 31 2.09 5.06 23.06
C LYS A 31 2.27 5.35 21.58
N THR A 32 2.73 6.55 21.28
CA THR A 32 3.09 6.95 19.92
C THR A 32 4.39 6.27 19.50
N ARG A 33 4.33 5.44 18.45
CA ARG A 33 5.47 4.74 17.86
C ARG A 33 5.35 4.67 16.35
N SER A 34 6.49 4.78 15.68
CA SER A 34 6.65 4.51 14.25
C SER A 34 7.21 3.09 14.05
N ILE A 35 6.43 2.24 13.38
CA ILE A 35 6.77 0.83 13.15
C ILE A 35 6.99 0.62 11.66
N GLY A 36 8.14 0.06 11.30
CA GLY A 36 8.50 -0.22 9.92
C GLY A 36 8.40 -1.71 9.62
N TYR A 37 7.61 -2.06 8.62
CA TYR A 37 7.66 -3.41 8.06
C TYR A 37 8.71 -3.47 6.95
N LEU A 38 9.71 -4.34 7.11
CA LEU A 38 10.68 -4.65 6.06
C LEU A 38 10.14 -5.78 5.19
N GLY A 39 9.33 -5.41 4.20
CA GLY A 39 8.75 -6.33 3.23
C GLY A 39 7.88 -5.59 2.21
N ASN A 40 7.04 -6.32 1.49
CA ASN A 40 6.14 -5.72 0.50
C ASN A 40 4.86 -5.20 1.17
N VAL A 41 4.47 -3.96 0.87
CA VAL A 41 3.27 -3.35 1.46
C VAL A 41 1.99 -4.14 1.16
N VAL A 42 1.92 -4.86 0.03
CA VAL A 42 0.80 -5.73 -0.31
C VAL A 42 0.62 -6.83 0.74
N ASP A 43 1.70 -7.46 1.17
CA ASP A 43 1.66 -8.53 2.16
C ASP A 43 1.21 -7.98 3.53
N LEU A 44 1.62 -6.75 3.87
CA LEU A 44 1.13 -6.07 5.07
C LEU A 44 -0.37 -5.75 4.98
N TRP A 45 -0.85 -5.23 3.85
CA TRP A 45 -2.27 -4.94 3.66
C TRP A 45 -3.13 -6.20 3.76
N GLU A 46 -2.74 -7.28 3.08
CA GLU A 46 -3.43 -8.56 3.14
C GLU A 46 -3.42 -9.14 4.56
N ARG A 47 -2.28 -9.03 5.26
CA ARG A 47 -2.11 -9.45 6.64
C ARG A 47 -3.02 -8.68 7.61
N LEU A 48 -3.17 -7.36 7.43
CA LEU A 48 -4.06 -6.53 8.23
C LEU A 48 -5.53 -6.83 7.91
N ALA A 49 -5.87 -7.04 6.63
CA ALA A 49 -7.22 -7.40 6.20
C ALA A 49 -7.67 -8.76 6.75
N ALA A 50 -6.73 -9.69 6.96
CA ALA A 50 -6.98 -11.01 7.55
C ALA A 50 -7.23 -10.99 9.07
N GLU A 51 -6.88 -9.90 9.77
CA GLU A 51 -7.10 -9.79 11.21
C GLU A 51 -8.56 -9.58 11.54
N LYS A 52 -9.04 -10.24 12.62
CA LYS A 52 -10.43 -10.14 13.06
C LYS A 52 -10.80 -8.74 13.55
N GLU A 53 -9.86 -8.09 14.22
CA GLU A 53 -10.01 -6.70 14.67
C GLU A 53 -9.52 -5.72 13.60
N LEU A 54 -10.08 -4.50 13.58
CA LEU A 54 -9.60 -3.45 12.69
C LEU A 54 -8.39 -2.78 13.34
N LEU A 55 -7.18 -3.18 12.94
CA LEU A 55 -5.92 -2.68 13.51
C LEU A 55 -5.46 -1.33 12.96
N VAL A 56 -6.06 -0.89 11.84
CA VAL A 56 -5.68 0.31 11.12
C VAL A 56 -6.91 1.18 10.89
N ASP A 57 -6.85 2.41 11.40
CA ASP A 57 -7.95 3.38 11.27
C ASP A 57 -7.80 4.23 10.00
N LEU A 58 -6.56 4.54 9.63
CA LEU A 58 -6.18 5.42 8.53
C LEU A 58 -5.19 4.70 7.61
N GLY A 59 -5.44 4.75 6.29
CA GLY A 59 -4.62 4.11 5.27
C GLY A 59 -4.31 5.04 4.10
N SER A 60 -3.09 4.91 3.57
CA SER A 60 -2.65 5.63 2.38
C SER A 60 -1.50 4.88 1.71
N ASP A 61 -1.15 5.25 0.48
CA ASP A 61 0.03 4.75 -0.23
C ASP A 61 0.92 5.91 -0.71
N GLN A 62 2.24 5.75 -0.59
CA GLN A 62 3.23 6.73 -1.05
C GLN A 62 4.37 6.07 -1.84
N THR A 63 4.10 4.93 -2.48
CA THR A 63 5.04 4.30 -3.42
C THR A 63 5.21 5.16 -4.68
N SER A 64 6.22 4.90 -5.50
CA SER A 64 6.56 5.75 -6.65
C SER A 64 5.79 5.35 -7.91
N LEU A 65 4.46 5.37 -7.86
CA LEU A 65 3.58 4.94 -8.98
C LEU A 65 3.46 5.95 -10.12
N HIS A 66 4.16 7.08 -10.04
CA HIS A 66 4.43 7.92 -11.21
C HIS A 66 5.39 7.25 -12.21
N ASN A 67 6.11 6.19 -11.80
CA ASN A 67 6.98 5.41 -12.66
C ASN A 67 6.99 3.91 -12.27
N PRO A 68 5.84 3.21 -12.40
CA PRO A 68 5.61 1.90 -11.79
C PRO A 68 6.52 0.82 -12.40
N PHE A 69 6.85 0.92 -13.69
CA PHE A 69 7.52 -0.15 -14.44
C PHE A 69 9.04 0.01 -14.53
N LEU A 70 9.61 1.10 -14.01
CA LEU A 70 11.06 1.37 -13.98
C LEU A 70 11.59 1.46 -12.53
N GLY A 71 11.05 0.63 -11.65
CA GLY A 71 11.51 0.51 -10.25
C GLY A 71 10.84 1.45 -9.27
N GLY A 72 9.77 2.15 -9.66
CA GLY A 72 8.94 2.92 -8.74
C GLY A 72 8.04 2.06 -7.85
N TYR A 73 7.70 0.86 -8.31
CA TYR A 73 6.91 -0.12 -7.57
C TYR A 73 7.48 -1.53 -7.76
N TYR A 74 7.61 -2.28 -6.68
CA TYR A 74 8.13 -3.66 -6.70
C TYR A 74 6.97 -4.64 -6.49
N PRO A 75 6.77 -5.62 -7.40
CA PRO A 75 5.67 -6.56 -7.26
C PRO A 75 5.84 -7.48 -6.05
N ALA A 76 4.72 -7.89 -5.46
CA ALA A 76 4.69 -8.81 -4.34
C ALA A 76 4.97 -10.25 -4.79
N GLY A 77 5.62 -11.02 -3.92
CA GLY A 77 5.98 -12.42 -4.20
C GLY A 77 7.25 -12.64 -5.02
N VAL A 78 8.05 -11.59 -5.26
CA VAL A 78 9.41 -11.71 -5.83
C VAL A 78 10.40 -10.89 -5.00
N SER A 79 11.67 -11.30 -5.01
CA SER A 79 12.72 -10.53 -4.34
C SER A 79 13.05 -9.24 -5.10
N VAL A 80 13.71 -8.29 -4.43
CA VAL A 80 14.19 -7.05 -5.08
C VAL A 80 15.20 -7.37 -6.19
N GLU A 81 16.07 -8.34 -5.96
CA GLU A 81 17.06 -8.81 -6.93
C GLU A 81 16.40 -9.43 -8.16
N GLU A 82 15.42 -10.32 -7.94
CA GLU A 82 14.65 -10.94 -9.03
C GLU A 82 13.87 -9.89 -9.82
N ALA A 83 13.22 -8.95 -9.13
CA ALA A 83 12.50 -7.84 -9.74
C ALA A 83 13.41 -6.96 -10.61
N ASN A 84 14.62 -6.63 -10.13
CA ASN A 84 15.59 -5.83 -10.88
C ASN A 84 16.08 -6.55 -12.15
N VAL A 85 16.32 -7.85 -12.07
CA VAL A 85 16.68 -8.65 -13.24
C VAL A 85 15.52 -8.70 -14.22
N MET A 86 14.30 -8.95 -13.74
CA MET A 86 13.10 -9.05 -14.57
C MET A 86 12.75 -7.73 -15.27
N MET A 87 12.89 -6.60 -14.57
CA MET A 87 12.62 -5.26 -15.12
C MET A 87 13.43 -4.96 -16.38
N THR A 88 14.62 -5.54 -16.52
CA THR A 88 15.48 -5.35 -17.70
C THR A 88 15.37 -6.48 -18.70
N LYS A 89 15.29 -7.73 -18.25
CA LYS A 89 15.30 -8.91 -19.13
C LYS A 89 13.93 -9.32 -19.65
N ASP A 90 12.88 -9.03 -18.90
CA ASP A 90 11.49 -9.39 -19.21
C ASP A 90 10.52 -8.31 -18.67
N PRO A 91 10.58 -7.09 -19.25
CA PRO A 91 9.81 -5.94 -18.75
C PRO A 91 8.29 -6.15 -18.84
N GLU A 92 7.82 -6.97 -19.78
CA GLU A 92 6.40 -7.28 -19.93
C GLU A 92 5.92 -8.14 -18.76
N ARG A 93 6.68 -9.18 -18.39
CA ARG A 93 6.38 -9.96 -17.19
C ARG A 93 6.47 -9.13 -15.92
N PHE A 94 7.46 -8.23 -15.82
CA PHE A 94 7.58 -7.31 -14.69
C PHE A 94 6.31 -6.45 -14.55
N LYS A 95 5.85 -5.84 -15.65
CA LYS A 95 4.62 -5.05 -15.70
C LYS A 95 3.40 -5.86 -15.27
N GLN A 96 3.24 -7.08 -15.78
CA GLN A 96 2.12 -7.96 -15.39
C GLN A 96 2.12 -8.27 -13.89
N LEU A 97 3.29 -8.53 -13.31
CA LEU A 97 3.40 -8.76 -11.86
C LEU A 97 3.10 -7.50 -11.05
N VAL A 98 3.53 -6.31 -11.51
CA VAL A 98 3.20 -5.03 -10.88
C VAL A 98 1.69 -4.82 -10.88
N GLN A 99 1.04 -4.97 -12.03
CA GLN A 99 -0.42 -4.83 -12.14
C GLN A 99 -1.17 -5.84 -11.24
N LYS A 100 -0.73 -7.10 -11.22
CA LYS A 100 -1.30 -8.12 -10.31
C LYS A 100 -1.14 -7.75 -8.84
N SER A 101 -0.03 -7.13 -8.47
CA SER A 101 0.24 -6.68 -7.10
C SER A 101 -0.63 -5.49 -6.71
N LEU A 102 -0.84 -4.54 -7.62
CA LEU A 102 -1.76 -3.41 -7.42
C LEU A 102 -3.19 -3.88 -7.19
N LEU A 103 -3.65 -4.86 -7.97
CA LEU A 103 -4.98 -5.46 -7.76
C LEU A 103 -5.10 -6.13 -6.39
N ARG A 104 -4.08 -6.88 -5.95
CA ARG A 104 -4.05 -7.47 -4.59
C ARG A 104 -4.10 -6.38 -3.51
N GLN A 105 -3.31 -5.32 -3.68
CA GLN A 105 -3.22 -4.21 -2.74
C GLN A 105 -4.58 -3.55 -2.54
N ILE A 106 -5.24 -3.16 -3.64
CA ILE A 106 -6.51 -2.45 -3.56
C ILE A 106 -7.64 -3.35 -3.02
N ILE A 107 -7.66 -4.64 -3.35
CA ILE A 107 -8.61 -5.60 -2.77
C ILE A 107 -8.46 -5.69 -1.24
N ALA A 108 -7.23 -5.67 -0.73
CA ALA A 108 -7.00 -5.69 0.71
C ALA A 108 -7.41 -4.37 1.39
N ILE A 109 -7.11 -3.24 0.77
CA ILE A 109 -7.57 -1.90 1.20
C ILE A 109 -9.10 -1.84 1.24
N ASP A 110 -9.78 -2.35 0.22
CA ASP A 110 -11.25 -2.39 0.14
C ASP A 110 -11.88 -3.16 1.29
N LYS A 111 -11.31 -4.31 1.63
CA LYS A 111 -11.77 -5.11 2.77
C LYS A 111 -11.63 -4.35 4.09
N LEU A 112 -10.57 -3.57 4.25
CA LEU A 112 -10.35 -2.76 5.45
C LEU A 112 -11.25 -1.52 5.46
N ALA A 113 -11.44 -0.87 4.31
CA ALA A 113 -12.32 0.28 4.15
C ALA A 113 -13.79 -0.09 4.43
N ALA A 114 -14.24 -1.23 3.92
CA ALA A 114 -15.57 -1.78 4.23
C ALA A 114 -15.78 -2.08 5.73
N ARG A 115 -14.69 -2.22 6.49
CA ARG A 115 -14.72 -2.42 7.95
C ARG A 115 -14.57 -1.12 8.75
N GLY A 116 -14.41 0.02 8.07
CA GLY A 116 -14.36 1.35 8.69
C GLY A 116 -13.00 2.05 8.64
N MET A 117 -11.98 1.49 7.97
CA MET A 117 -10.73 2.22 7.71
C MET A 117 -10.98 3.37 6.72
N HIS A 118 -10.46 4.57 7.00
CA HIS A 118 -10.44 5.65 6.02
C HIS A 118 -9.20 5.53 5.13
N PHE A 119 -9.39 5.44 3.81
CA PHE A 119 -8.30 5.42 2.84
C PHE A 119 -8.32 6.64 1.94
N TRP A 120 -7.14 7.20 1.63
CA TRP A 120 -6.98 8.25 0.63
C TRP A 120 -5.74 8.01 -0.26
N ASP A 121 -5.77 8.55 -1.47
CA ASP A 121 -4.60 8.55 -2.38
C ASP A 121 -3.67 9.73 -2.06
N TYR A 122 -2.37 9.48 -1.91
CA TYR A 122 -1.40 10.52 -1.53
C TYR A 122 -0.86 11.35 -2.70
N GLY A 123 -1.52 11.30 -3.86
CA GLY A 123 -1.08 12.00 -5.08
C GLY A 123 0.08 11.30 -5.78
N ASN A 124 0.23 9.98 -5.59
CA ASN A 124 1.31 9.19 -6.18
C ASN A 124 0.91 8.39 -7.42
N ALA A 125 -0.33 8.59 -7.91
CA ALA A 125 -0.97 7.86 -9.01
C ALA A 125 -1.41 6.42 -8.68
N PHE A 126 -1.53 6.05 -7.40
CA PHE A 126 -1.92 4.69 -6.99
C PHE A 126 -3.27 4.26 -7.55
N LEU A 127 -4.32 5.07 -7.38
CA LEU A 127 -5.67 4.71 -7.87
C LEU A 127 -5.72 4.64 -9.41
N VAL A 128 -4.99 5.53 -10.08
CA VAL A 128 -4.90 5.54 -11.56
C VAL A 128 -4.24 4.26 -12.06
N GLU A 129 -3.13 3.83 -11.45
CA GLU A 129 -2.45 2.60 -11.85
C GLU A 129 -3.25 1.35 -11.50
N CYS A 130 -3.99 1.35 -10.38
CA CYS A 130 -4.93 0.28 -10.06
C CYS A 130 -6.06 0.18 -11.10
N GLN A 131 -6.65 1.30 -11.52
CA GLN A 131 -7.67 1.33 -12.58
C GLN A 131 -7.11 0.81 -13.92
N ARG A 132 -5.90 1.22 -14.29
CA ARG A 132 -5.19 0.72 -15.48
C ARG A 132 -4.89 -0.78 -15.41
N ALA A 133 -4.70 -1.32 -14.21
CA ALA A 133 -4.57 -2.75 -13.97
C ALA A 133 -5.91 -3.51 -14.02
N GLY A 134 -7.05 -2.80 -14.08
CA GLY A 134 -8.40 -3.38 -14.20
C GLY A 134 -9.23 -3.33 -12.91
N ALA A 135 -8.84 -2.57 -11.89
CA ALA A 135 -9.65 -2.36 -10.71
C ALA A 135 -10.85 -1.44 -10.99
N ASP A 136 -12.03 -1.79 -10.47
CA ASP A 136 -13.22 -0.93 -10.51
C ASP A 136 -13.20 0.04 -9.31
N LEU A 137 -12.72 1.26 -9.56
CA LEU A 137 -12.47 2.27 -8.54
C LEU A 137 -13.21 3.58 -8.77
N LEU A 138 -13.99 3.67 -9.84
CA LEU A 138 -14.76 4.87 -10.13
C LEU A 138 -15.84 5.07 -9.07
N ASP A 139 -16.07 6.33 -8.70
CA ASP A 139 -17.24 6.67 -7.91
C ASP A 139 -18.52 6.31 -8.70
N PRO A 140 -19.56 5.73 -8.07
CA PRO A 140 -20.82 5.43 -8.77
C PRO A 140 -21.50 6.65 -9.44
N LYS A 141 -21.14 7.86 -9.03
CA LYS A 141 -21.60 9.14 -9.58
C LYS A 141 -20.55 9.82 -10.46
N ALA A 142 -19.44 9.14 -10.76
CA ALA A 142 -18.39 9.65 -11.64
C ALA A 142 -18.97 10.02 -13.01
N LYS A 143 -18.59 11.20 -13.50
CA LYS A 143 -18.92 11.68 -14.86
C LYS A 143 -17.73 11.57 -15.81
N ASP A 144 -16.59 11.12 -15.31
CA ASP A 144 -15.32 10.95 -16.01
C ASP A 144 -14.60 9.69 -15.52
N ASP A 145 -13.45 9.41 -16.10
CA ASP A 145 -12.59 8.27 -15.78
C ASP A 145 -11.55 8.57 -14.68
N LYS A 146 -11.74 9.67 -13.92
CA LYS A 146 -10.78 10.21 -12.94
C LYS A 146 -11.38 10.44 -11.56
N THR A 147 -12.71 10.37 -11.46
CA THR A 147 -13.42 10.49 -10.19
C THR A 147 -13.45 9.13 -9.51
N PHE A 148 -12.51 8.92 -8.59
CA PHE A 148 -12.41 7.69 -7.81
C PHE A 148 -13.28 7.74 -6.55
N ARG A 149 -13.68 6.56 -6.07
CA ARG A 149 -14.41 6.39 -4.81
C ARG A 149 -13.58 6.66 -3.55
N TYR A 150 -12.25 6.58 -3.66
CA TYR A 150 -11.32 7.02 -2.62
C TYR A 150 -10.84 8.43 -2.97
N PRO A 151 -10.91 9.39 -2.03
CA PRO A 151 -10.52 10.74 -2.34
C PRO A 151 -8.99 10.85 -2.43
N SER A 152 -8.50 11.84 -3.18
CA SER A 152 -7.09 12.21 -3.12
C SER A 152 -6.80 13.13 -1.93
N TYR A 153 -5.56 13.14 -1.47
CA TYR A 153 -5.06 14.04 -0.42
C TYR A 153 -5.39 15.51 -0.71
N MET A 154 -5.30 15.92 -1.98
CA MET A 154 -5.67 17.28 -2.40
C MET A 154 -7.16 17.55 -2.18
N GLN A 155 -8.02 16.64 -2.65
CA GLN A 155 -9.48 16.80 -2.53
C GLN A 155 -9.99 16.70 -1.10
N ASP A 156 -9.38 15.84 -0.27
CA ASP A 156 -9.90 15.49 1.06
C ASP A 156 -9.31 16.36 2.18
N ILE A 157 -8.03 16.74 2.05
CA ILE A 157 -7.27 17.34 3.17
C ILE A 157 -6.81 18.75 2.86
N MET A 158 -6.32 19.03 1.65
CA MET A 158 -5.71 20.34 1.33
C MET A 158 -6.68 21.39 0.80
N GLY A 159 -7.76 20.98 0.11
CA GLY A 159 -8.69 21.90 -0.59
C GLY A 159 -8.11 22.47 -1.88
#